data_AF-A0A3M7N9L5-F1
#
_entry.id   AF-A0A3M7N9L5-F1
#
_cell.length_a   1.000
_cell.length_b   1.000
_cell.length_c   1.000
_cell.angle_alpha   90.00
_cell.angle_beta   90.00
_cell.angle_gamma   90.00
#
_symmetry.space_group_name_H-M   'P 1'
#
loop_
_entity.id
_entity.type
_entity.pdbx_description
1 polymer ?
#
loop_
_entity_poly.entity_id
_entity_poly.type
_entity_poly.pdbx_seq_one_letter_code
_entity_poly.pdbx_strand_id
1 'polypeptide(L)'
;MFKPLLRSLRGPNLEIFKFGMYLAFPIGWMYYFGTNLDERFSVPDFWPTQEQSHKLPKESDELAREVERIRLQIKERVQRQQKMQLEEAKANLRQGLQTND
;
A
#
# COMPACT_ATOMS: atom_id res chain seq x y z
N MET A 1 21.20 -1.48 -52.11
CA MET A 1 20.00 -2.32 -52.26
C MET A 1 18.73 -1.70 -51.68
N PHE A 2 18.77 -0.93 -50.57
CA PHE A 2 17.56 -0.35 -49.93
C PHE A 2 17.03 0.98 -50.52
N LYS A 3 17.79 1.64 -51.40
CA LYS A 3 17.42 2.94 -51.98
C LYS A 3 16.08 2.96 -52.77
N PRO A 4 15.67 1.94 -53.55
CA PRO A 4 14.37 1.95 -54.23
C PRO A 4 13.17 1.85 -53.26
N LEU A 5 13.30 1.06 -52.19
CA LEU A 5 12.28 0.92 -51.15
C LEU A 5 12.06 2.25 -50.39
N LEU A 6 13.14 2.93 -50.04
CA LEU A 6 13.09 4.24 -49.37
C LEU A 6 12.52 5.35 -50.25
N ARG A 7 12.62 5.21 -51.59
CA ARG A 7 12.02 6.17 -52.54
C ARG A 7 10.50 5.99 -52.67
N SER A 8 10.01 4.76 -52.51
CA SER A 8 8.58 4.43 -52.49
C SER A 8 7.86 4.95 -51.24
N LEU A 9 8.57 5.05 -50.10
CA LEU A 9 8.06 5.56 -48.82
C LEU A 9 8.06 7.10 -48.69
N ARG A 10 8.06 7.85 -49.81
CA ARG A 10 7.98 9.31 -49.81
C ARG A 10 6.60 9.79 -50.26
N GLY A 11 6.20 10.97 -49.77
CA GLY A 11 4.89 11.56 -50.08
C GLY A 11 3.74 10.78 -49.40
N PRO A 12 2.55 10.69 -50.02
CA PRO A 12 1.36 10.06 -49.43
C PRO A 12 1.56 8.60 -48.96
N ASN A 13 2.47 7.87 -49.59
CA ASN A 13 2.81 6.50 -49.18
C ASN A 13 3.40 6.42 -47.76
N LEU A 14 4.05 7.50 -47.29
CA LEU A 14 4.54 7.58 -45.92
C LEU A 14 3.41 7.70 -44.91
N GLU A 15 2.32 8.38 -45.27
CA GLU A 15 1.14 8.53 -44.41
C GLU A 15 0.39 7.21 -44.25
N ILE A 16 0.25 6.46 -45.34
CA ILE A 16 -0.33 5.11 -45.34
C ILE A 16 0.53 4.16 -44.49
N PHE A 17 1.85 4.24 -44.61
CA PHE A 17 2.76 3.44 -43.78
C PHE A 17 2.63 3.81 -42.30
N LYS A 18 2.64 5.10 -41.94
CA LYS A 18 2.44 5.57 -40.56
C LYS A 18 1.11 5.10 -40.00
N PHE A 19 0.04 5.19 -40.78
CA PHE A 19 -1.29 4.72 -40.40
C PHE A 19 -1.31 3.21 -40.14
N GLY A 20 -0.73 2.42 -41.06
CA GLY A 20 -0.59 0.98 -40.87
C GLY A 20 0.22 0.63 -39.62
N MET A 21 1.32 1.34 -39.36
CA MET A 21 2.12 1.18 -38.14
C MET A 21 1.34 1.53 -36.88
N TYR A 22 0.53 2.59 -36.88
CA TYR A 22 -0.29 2.98 -35.73
C TYR A 22 -1.44 2.01 -35.45
N LEU A 23 -1.93 1.29 -36.45
CA LEU A 23 -2.88 0.20 -36.23
C LEU A 23 -2.16 -1.09 -35.76
N ALA A 24 -1.05 -1.44 -36.42
CA ALA A 24 -0.31 -2.66 -36.13
C ALA A 24 0.39 -2.63 -34.77
N PHE A 25 0.87 -1.46 -34.35
CA PHE A 25 1.59 -1.30 -33.08
C PHE A 25 0.75 -1.70 -31.86
N PRO A 26 -0.44 -1.11 -31.59
CA PRO A 26 -1.25 -1.50 -30.44
C PRO A 26 -1.78 -2.92 -30.56
N ILE A 27 -2.18 -3.38 -31.76
CA ILE A 27 -2.70 -4.73 -31.97
C ILE A 27 -1.60 -5.78 -31.71
N GLY A 28 -0.41 -5.58 -32.27
CA GLY A 28 0.72 -6.48 -32.08
C GLY A 28 1.22 -6.47 -30.63
N TRP A 29 1.27 -5.29 -30.01
CA TRP A 29 1.63 -5.15 -28.59
C TRP A 29 0.63 -5.89 -27.69
N MET A 30 -0.68 -5.74 -27.95
CA MET A 30 -1.73 -6.48 -27.26
C MET A 30 -1.71 -7.98 -27.57
N TYR A 31 -1.31 -8.42 -28.76
CA TYR A 31 -1.20 -9.84 -29.04
C TYR A 31 -0.04 -10.46 -28.26
N TYR A 32 1.10 -9.77 -28.22
CA TYR A 32 2.31 -10.24 -27.52
C TYR A 32 2.17 -10.20 -25.99
N PHE A 33 1.65 -9.11 -25.44
CA PHE A 33 1.50 -8.93 -23.98
C PHE A 33 0.10 -9.24 -23.46
N GLY A 34 -0.95 -9.00 -24.23
CA GLY A 34 -2.34 -9.17 -23.78
C GLY A 34 -2.81 -10.62 -23.76
N THR A 35 -2.05 -11.55 -24.33
CA THR A 35 -2.24 -12.99 -24.08
C THR A 35 -1.25 -13.42 -23.00
N ASN A 36 -1.68 -14.30 -22.08
CA ASN A 36 -0.78 -14.90 -21.07
C ASN A 36 -0.21 -13.88 -20.05
N LEU A 37 -1.00 -12.87 -19.66
CA LEU A 37 -0.63 -11.89 -18.61
C LEU A 37 -0.42 -12.54 -17.24
N ASP A 38 -1.24 -13.52 -16.90
CA ASP A 38 -1.25 -14.14 -15.58
C ASP A 38 0.06 -14.90 -15.30
N GLU A 39 0.57 -15.64 -16.27
CA GLU A 39 1.85 -16.35 -16.13
C GLU A 39 3.06 -15.42 -16.16
N ARG A 40 3.00 -14.31 -16.92
CA ARG A 40 4.11 -13.35 -17.07
C ARG A 40 4.21 -12.34 -15.93
N PHE A 41 3.10 -12.02 -15.28
CA PHE A 41 3.02 -10.97 -14.26
C PHE A 41 2.51 -11.47 -12.91
N SER A 42 2.23 -12.76 -12.73
CA SER A 42 1.96 -13.31 -11.39
C SER A 42 3.22 -13.25 -10.54
N VAL A 43 3.05 -12.73 -9.34
CA VAL A 43 4.10 -12.75 -8.31
C VAL A 43 3.85 -13.99 -7.44
N PRO A 44 4.76 -14.97 -7.42
CA PRO A 44 4.64 -16.09 -6.49
C PRO A 44 4.65 -15.55 -5.06
N ASP A 45 3.78 -16.10 -4.21
CA ASP A 45 3.61 -15.70 -2.81
C ASP A 45 3.18 -14.24 -2.61
N PHE A 46 2.45 -13.65 -3.58
CA PHE A 46 1.92 -12.28 -3.45
C PHE A 46 1.08 -12.08 -2.18
N TRP A 47 0.27 -13.07 -1.80
CA TRP A 47 -0.52 -13.03 -0.59
C TRP A 47 0.23 -13.74 0.55
N PRO A 48 0.33 -13.13 1.75
CA PRO A 48 0.91 -13.79 2.91
C PRO A 48 0.13 -15.08 3.20
N THR A 49 0.87 -16.16 3.43
CA THR A 49 0.29 -17.48 3.71
C THR A 49 -0.47 -17.46 5.04
N GLN A 50 -1.39 -18.42 5.24
CA GLN A 50 -2.13 -18.52 6.52
C GLN A 50 -1.22 -18.72 7.74
N GLU A 51 0.02 -19.18 7.55
CA GLU A 51 1.02 -19.30 8.62
C GLU A 51 1.65 -17.95 8.97
N GLN A 52 1.77 -17.04 7.99
CA GLN A 52 2.24 -15.67 8.18
C GLN A 52 1.14 -14.74 8.68
N SER A 53 -0.13 -15.15 8.56
CA SER A 53 -1.26 -14.41 9.13
C SER A 53 -1.32 -14.63 10.64
N HIS A 54 -1.51 -13.56 11.41
CA HIS A 54 -1.73 -13.66 12.85
C HIS A 54 -2.97 -14.52 13.13
N LYS A 55 -2.75 -15.71 13.68
CA LYS A 55 -3.82 -16.61 14.09
C LYS A 55 -4.49 -16.03 15.33
N LEU A 56 -5.72 -15.55 15.18
CA LEU A 56 -6.55 -15.15 16.31
C LEU A 56 -6.78 -16.39 17.22
N PRO A 57 -6.77 -16.24 18.55
CA PRO A 57 -7.13 -17.34 19.45
C PRO A 57 -8.51 -17.86 19.06
N LYS A 58 -8.63 -19.17 18.77
CA LYS A 58 -9.89 -19.76 18.31
C LYS A 58 -10.76 -20.26 19.47
N GLU A 59 -10.14 -20.54 20.61
CA GLU A 59 -10.81 -21.08 21.79
C GLU A 59 -11.39 -19.95 22.67
N SER A 60 -12.64 -20.12 23.11
CA SER A 60 -13.37 -19.12 23.90
C SER A 60 -12.66 -18.72 25.20
N ASP A 61 -12.00 -19.68 25.87
CA ASP A 61 -11.27 -19.44 27.12
C ASP A 61 -9.96 -18.68 26.90
N GLU A 62 -9.32 -18.84 25.73
CA GLU A 62 -8.13 -18.07 25.36
C GLU A 62 -8.52 -16.63 25.01
N LEU A 63 -9.63 -16.45 24.29
CA LEU A 63 -10.19 -15.15 23.98
C LEU A 63 -10.54 -14.36 25.24
N ALA A 64 -11.21 -14.99 26.22
CA ALA A 64 -11.56 -14.34 27.47
C ALA A 64 -10.32 -13.85 28.23
N ARG A 65 -9.27 -14.69 28.32
CA ARG A 65 -8.00 -14.34 28.98
C ARG A 65 -7.25 -13.21 28.26
N GLU A 66 -7.25 -13.21 26.93
CA GLU A 66 -6.63 -12.13 26.15
C GLU A 66 -7.38 -10.80 26.34
N VAL A 67 -8.72 -10.84 26.32
CA VAL A 67 -9.56 -9.67 26.56
C VAL A 67 -9.33 -9.10 27.96
N GLU A 68 -9.24 -9.95 28.98
CA GLU A 68 -8.91 -9.51 30.34
C GLU A 68 -7.51 -8.86 30.41
N ARG A 69 -6.50 -9.46 29.78
CA ARG A 69 -5.16 -8.88 29.68
C ARG A 69 -5.20 -7.49 29.04
N ILE A 70 -5.89 -7.34 27.92
CA ILE A 70 -6.02 -6.06 27.20
C ILE A 70 -6.73 -5.03 28.09
N ARG A 71 -7.83 -5.42 28.78
CA ARG A 71 -8.56 -4.54 29.70
C ARG A 71 -7.68 -4.04 30.85
N LEU A 72 -6.86 -4.91 31.43
CA LEU A 72 -5.91 -4.53 32.49
C LEU A 72 -4.87 -3.53 31.97
N GLN A 73 -4.27 -3.79 30.81
CA GLN A 73 -3.30 -2.89 30.19
C GLN A 73 -3.90 -1.51 29.88
N ILE A 74 -5.12 -1.46 29.35
CA ILE A 74 -5.82 -0.20 29.09
C ILE A 74 -6.05 0.55 30.40
N LYS A 75 -6.55 -0.12 31.44
CA LYS A 75 -6.80 0.48 32.74
C LYS A 75 -5.54 1.09 33.35
N GLU A 76 -4.41 0.37 33.29
CA GLU A 76 -3.13 0.89 33.76
C GLU A 76 -2.67 2.12 32.98
N ARG A 77 -2.77 2.10 31.64
CA ARG A 77 -2.39 3.25 30.80
C ARG A 77 -3.22 4.48 31.14
N VAL A 78 -4.53 4.32 31.29
CA VAL A 78 -5.45 5.40 31.66
C VAL A 78 -5.09 5.97 33.04
N GLN A 79 -4.83 5.12 34.03
CA GLN A 79 -4.44 5.57 35.37
C GLN A 79 -3.11 6.33 35.37
N ARG A 80 -2.11 5.85 34.61
CA ARG A 80 -0.83 6.57 34.47
C ARG A 80 -1.03 7.93 33.82
N GLN A 81 -1.82 8.01 32.75
CA GLN A 81 -2.14 9.27 32.09
C GLN A 81 -2.85 10.25 33.02
N GLN A 82 -3.82 9.80 33.81
CA GLN A 82 -4.52 10.65 34.77
C GLN A 82 -3.57 11.19 35.85
N LYS A 83 -2.64 10.37 36.35
CA LYS A 83 -1.65 10.81 37.34
C LYS A 83 -0.70 11.86 36.75
N MET A 84 -0.18 11.63 35.54
CA MET A 84 0.69 12.60 34.86
C MET A 84 -0.03 13.93 34.64
N GLN A 85 -1.27 13.91 34.13
CA GLN A 85 -2.07 15.13 33.94
C GLN A 85 -2.33 15.89 35.25
N LEU A 86 -2.58 15.17 36.35
CA LEU A 86 -2.78 15.78 37.66
C LEU A 86 -1.49 16.42 38.20
N GLU A 87 -0.34 15.76 37.99
CA GLU A 87 0.98 16.29 38.37
C GLU A 87 1.35 17.52 37.55
N GLU A 88 1.14 17.49 36.24
CA GLU A 88 1.32 18.64 35.33
C GLU A 88 0.41 19.81 35.72
N ALA A 89 -0.88 19.56 35.98
CA ALA A 89 -1.81 20.60 36.41
C ALA A 89 -1.38 21.24 37.75
N LYS A 90 -0.91 20.43 38.70
CA LYS A 90 -0.36 20.93 39.98
C LYS A 90 0.93 21.74 39.78
N ALA A 91 1.82 21.31 38.89
CA ALA A 91 3.05 22.03 38.56
C ALA A 91 2.75 23.39 37.91
N ASN A 92 1.84 23.41 36.94
CA ASN A 92 1.41 24.64 36.26
C ASN A 92 0.73 25.64 37.23
N LEU A 93 -0.13 25.16 38.13
CA LEU A 93 -0.73 25.98 39.18
C LEU A 93 0.32 26.59 40.13
N ARG A 94 1.32 25.80 40.54
CA ARG A 94 2.42 26.28 41.40
C ARG A 94 3.27 27.34 40.71
N GLN A 95 3.56 27.18 39.42
CA GLN A 95 4.32 28.16 38.65
C GLN A 95 3.53 29.47 38.45
N GLY A 96 2.24 29.40 38.12
CA GLY A 96 1.39 30.60 37.96
C GLY A 96 1.18 31.41 39.25
N LEU A 97 1.34 30.79 40.43
CA LEU A 97 1.35 31.48 41.71
C LEU A 97 2.70 32.17 42.02
N GLN A 98 3.81 31.69 41.45
CA GLN A 98 5.15 32.27 41.66
C GLN A 98 5.48 33.42 40.69
N THR A 99 4.77 33.56 39.57
CA THR A 99 5.00 34.60 38.56
C THR A 99 4.17 35.88 38.74
N ASN A 100 3.33 35.95 39.78
CA ASN A 100 2.43 37.09 40.05
C ASN A 100 2.87 37.96 41.25
N ASP A 101 4.08 37.75 41.79
CA ASP A 101 4.79 38.65 42.72
C ASP A 101 5.96 39.34 42.00
#